data_AF-A0A8I1PWY8-F1
#
_entry.id   AF-A0A8I1PWY8-F1
#
_cell.length_a   1.000
_cell.length_b   1.000
_cell.length_c   1.000
_cell.angle_alpha   90.00
_cell.angle_beta   90.00
_cell.angle_gamma   90.00
#
_symmetry.space_group_name_H-M   'P 1'
#
loop_
_entity.id
_entity.type
_entity.pdbx_description
1 polymer ?
#
loop_
_entity_poly.entity_id
_entity_poly.type
_entity_poly.pdbx_seq_one_letter_code
_entity_poly.pdbx_strand_id
1 'polypeptide(L)'
;RELLLPIPEIWIHDAWISLLIGSVSHLVPLPVPLIAYRQHSANQIGIPRRNRESKRAKTGCAAFYGPQVSRFEMARARLAELPSRFPGAIRSIERIDDMLLFLRARAALPDSRWRRLPGAMHELAALRYHRHAYGWKSFRRDLLR
;
A
#
# COMPACT_ATOMS: atom_id res chain seq x y z
N ARG A 1 -4.45 -8.31 21.06
CA ARG A 1 -3.55 -9.45 20.73
C ARG A 1 -4.13 -10.31 19.62
N GLU A 2 -5.37 -10.79 19.76
CA GLU A 2 -6.07 -11.58 18.71
C GLU A 2 -6.13 -10.91 17.33
N LEU A 3 -6.41 -9.60 17.26
CA LEU A 3 -6.40 -8.86 15.98
C LEU A 3 -5.02 -8.88 15.30
N LEU A 4 -3.93 -8.83 16.08
CA LEU A 4 -2.59 -8.56 15.58
C LEU A 4 -1.76 -9.82 15.33
N LEU A 5 -2.08 -10.93 16.00
CA LEU A 5 -1.27 -12.15 16.01
C LEU A 5 -1.97 -13.30 15.29
N PRO A 6 -1.26 -14.13 14.51
CA PRO A 6 0.16 -14.00 14.15
C PRO A 6 0.41 -12.84 13.17
N ILE A 7 1.60 -12.24 13.23
CA ILE A 7 2.05 -11.25 12.24
C ILE A 7 2.58 -12.02 11.02
N PRO A 8 2.04 -11.82 9.81
CA PRO A 8 2.53 -12.55 8.65
C PRO A 8 3.94 -12.12 8.24
N GLU A 9 4.76 -13.06 7.78
CA GLU A 9 6.18 -12.83 7.44
C GLU A 9 6.40 -11.78 6.32
N ILE A 10 5.44 -11.64 5.40
CA ILE A 10 5.49 -10.64 4.32
C ILE A 10 5.38 -9.18 4.83
N TRP A 11 4.98 -9.01 6.09
CA TRP A 11 4.79 -7.72 6.73
C TRP A 11 5.95 -7.33 7.64
N ILE A 12 6.29 -6.05 7.60
CA ILE A 12 7.05 -5.42 8.68
C ILE A 12 6.08 -5.23 9.85
N HIS A 13 6.53 -5.55 11.06
CA HIS A 13 5.66 -5.59 12.24
C HIS A 13 4.92 -4.27 12.48
N ASP A 14 5.61 -3.15 12.36
CA ASP A 14 5.04 -1.81 12.56
C ASP A 14 3.94 -1.48 11.55
N ALA A 15 4.15 -1.80 10.27
CA ALA A 15 3.19 -1.58 9.20
C ALA A 15 1.92 -2.41 9.39
N TRP A 16 2.07 -3.68 9.77
CA TRP A 16 0.94 -4.56 10.08
C TRP A 16 0.12 -4.04 11.27
N ILE A 17 0.80 -3.74 12.38
CA ILE A 17 0.17 -3.25 13.60
C ILE A 17 -0.54 -1.93 13.33
N SER A 18 0.12 -0.99 12.65
CA SER A 18 -0.43 0.33 12.34
C SER A 18 -1.65 0.24 11.42
N LEU A 19 -1.60 -0.59 10.37
CA LEU A 19 -2.71 -0.76 9.45
C LEU A 19 -3.94 -1.34 10.17
N LEU A 20 -3.77 -2.42 10.93
CA LEU A 20 -4.89 -3.06 11.62
C LEU A 20 -5.48 -2.19 12.72
N ILE A 21 -4.65 -1.57 13.57
CA ILE A 21 -5.13 -0.66 14.61
C ILE A 21 -5.84 0.54 13.95
N GLY A 22 -5.26 1.15 12.92
CA GLY A 22 -5.87 2.27 12.19
C GLY A 22 -7.16 1.88 11.47
N SER A 23 -7.38 0.60 11.19
CA SER A 23 -8.60 0.11 10.55
C SER A 23 -9.76 -0.08 11.52
N VAL A 24 -9.49 -0.30 12.82
CA VAL A 24 -10.52 -0.60 13.83
C VAL A 24 -10.68 0.50 14.88
N SER A 25 -9.79 1.50 14.91
CA SER A 25 -9.78 2.57 15.90
C SER A 25 -9.90 3.95 15.25
N HIS A 26 -10.24 4.95 16.06
CA HIS A 26 -10.29 6.33 15.62
C HIS A 26 -8.93 7.01 15.90
N LEU A 27 -8.11 7.17 14.86
CA LEU A 27 -6.82 7.84 14.95
C LEU A 27 -6.90 9.22 14.28
N VAL A 28 -6.30 10.23 14.92
CA VAL A 28 -6.19 11.59 14.38
C VAL A 28 -4.69 11.92 14.21
N PRO A 29 -4.24 12.33 13.02
CA PRO A 29 -2.86 12.74 12.82
C PRO A 29 -2.58 14.06 13.54
N LEU A 30 -1.47 14.13 14.27
CA LEU A 30 -0.99 15.36 14.87
C LEU A 30 0.12 15.97 13.97
N PRO A 31 -0.06 17.17 13.41
CA PRO A 31 0.91 17.80 12.52
C PRO A 31 2.06 18.48 13.29
N VAL A 32 2.58 17.81 14.32
CA VAL A 32 3.67 18.30 15.17
C VAL A 32 4.79 17.25 15.16
N PRO A 33 6.07 17.65 14.94
CA PRO A 33 7.18 16.71 14.88
C PRO A 33 7.55 16.20 16.30
N LEU A 34 6.75 15.28 16.83
CA LEU A 34 6.93 14.74 18.18
C LEU A 34 8.12 13.78 18.32
N ILE A 35 8.64 13.23 17.22
CA ILE A 35 9.64 12.16 17.23
C ILE A 35 10.82 12.54 16.33
N ALA A 36 12.02 12.52 16.88
CA ALA A 36 13.27 12.57 16.12
C ALA A 36 13.72 11.15 15.75
N TYR A 37 13.81 10.84 14.46
CA TYR A 37 14.23 9.51 14.00
C TYR A 37 15.75 9.42 13.84
N ARG A 38 16.40 8.65 14.72
CA ARG A 38 17.84 8.36 14.62
C ARG A 38 18.10 7.35 13.50
N GLN A 39 19.00 7.71 12.58
CA GLN A 39 19.46 6.82 11.52
C GLN A 39 20.85 6.27 11.85
N HIS A 40 21.00 4.95 11.82
CA HIS A 40 22.30 4.27 11.93
C HIS A 40 22.36 3.03 11.02
N SER A 41 23.53 2.41 10.92
CA SER A 41 23.77 1.26 10.02
C SER A 41 22.97 0.02 10.39
N ALA A 42 22.68 -0.17 11.68
CA ALA A 42 21.90 -1.31 12.18
C ALA A 42 20.37 -1.15 12.08
N ASN A 43 19.84 -0.10 11.43
CA ASN A 43 18.38 -0.01 11.20
C ASN A 43 17.93 -1.13 10.26
N GLN A 44 16.91 -1.91 10.63
CA GLN A 44 16.30 -2.93 9.75
C GLN A 44 15.80 -2.32 8.44
N ILE A 45 15.20 -1.13 8.54
CA ILE A 45 14.72 -0.32 7.42
C ILE A 45 15.06 1.14 7.74
N GLY A 46 15.45 1.92 6.73
CA GLY A 46 15.79 3.32 6.89
C GLY A 46 15.38 4.17 5.69
N ILE A 47 15.44 5.50 5.85
CA ILE A 47 15.22 6.43 4.75
C ILE A 47 16.45 6.39 3.83
N PRO A 48 16.30 6.04 2.55
CA PRO A 48 17.43 6.01 1.62
C PRO A 48 18.09 7.39 1.55
N ARG A 49 19.41 7.45 1.76
CA ARG A 49 20.18 8.68 1.49
C ARG A 49 20.10 8.99 0.00
N ARG A 50 19.77 10.23 -0.35
CA ARG A 50 19.47 10.74 -1.71
C ARG A 50 20.53 10.43 -2.78
N ASN A 51 21.73 10.01 -2.38
CA ASN A 51 22.88 9.78 -3.26
C ASN A 51 23.06 8.33 -3.76
N ARG A 52 22.16 7.41 -3.43
CA ARG A 52 22.16 6.12 -4.15
C ARG A 52 21.17 6.25 -5.29
N GLU A 53 21.71 6.33 -6.51
CA GLU A 53 21.03 5.90 -7.72
C GLU A 53 20.35 4.58 -7.39
N SER A 54 19.07 4.66 -7.01
CA SER A 54 18.26 3.47 -6.89
C SER A 54 18.21 2.96 -8.31
N LYS A 55 19.04 1.96 -8.61
CA LYS A 55 18.98 1.18 -9.84
C LYS A 55 17.51 0.85 -10.00
N ARG A 56 16.84 1.62 -10.85
CA ARG A 56 15.43 1.42 -11.17
C ARG A 56 15.45 0.11 -11.92
N ALA A 57 15.35 -0.98 -11.17
CA ALA A 57 15.10 -2.27 -11.76
C ALA A 57 13.89 -2.04 -12.67
N LYS A 58 14.05 -2.38 -13.96
CA LYS A 58 12.97 -2.44 -14.95
C LYS A 58 12.03 -3.59 -14.56
N THR A 59 11.47 -3.48 -13.37
CA THR A 59 10.58 -4.46 -12.78
C THR A 59 9.21 -4.15 -13.34
N GLY A 60 8.63 -5.11 -14.07
CA GLY A 60 7.27 -5.00 -14.60
C GLY A 60 6.26 -4.65 -13.52
N CYS A 61 5.10 -4.15 -13.94
CA CYS A 61 4.07 -3.70 -13.01
C CYS A 61 3.60 -4.82 -12.07
N ALA A 62 3.45 -6.05 -12.57
CA ALA A 62 3.10 -7.22 -11.78
C ALA A 62 4.10 -7.47 -10.64
N ALA A 63 5.39 -7.53 -10.94
CA ALA A 63 6.43 -7.83 -9.95
C ALA A 63 6.57 -6.73 -8.88
N PHE A 64 6.18 -5.49 -9.18
CA PHE A 64 6.19 -4.43 -8.17
C PHE A 64 4.90 -4.33 -7.35
N TYR A 65 3.73 -4.42 -7.99
CA TYR A 65 2.45 -4.25 -7.30
C TYR A 65 1.93 -5.56 -6.69
N GLY A 66 2.32 -6.72 -7.22
CA GLY A 66 1.91 -8.04 -6.71
C GLY A 66 2.14 -8.22 -5.21
N PRO A 67 3.35 -7.95 -4.67
CA PRO A 67 3.59 -8.03 -3.23
C PRO A 67 2.72 -7.09 -2.39
N GLN A 68 2.25 -5.97 -2.97
CA GLN A 68 1.33 -5.07 -2.27
C GLN A 68 -0.09 -5.64 -2.29
N VAL A 69 -0.54 -6.23 -3.40
CA VAL A 69 -1.82 -6.94 -3.49
C VAL A 69 -1.90 -8.02 -2.40
N SER A 70 -0.90 -8.92 -2.32
CA SER A 70 -0.90 -9.99 -1.32
C SER A 70 -0.95 -9.46 0.12
N ARG A 71 -0.20 -8.39 0.42
CA ARG A 71 -0.23 -7.75 1.74
C ARG A 71 -1.64 -7.25 2.09
N PHE A 72 -2.27 -6.49 1.20
CA PHE A 72 -3.61 -5.96 1.45
C PHE A 72 -4.69 -7.05 1.49
N GLU A 73 -4.55 -8.14 0.74
CA GLU A 73 -5.43 -9.31 0.83
C GLU A 73 -5.36 -9.96 2.22
N MET A 74 -4.15 -10.12 2.79
CA MET A 74 -3.99 -10.65 4.14
C MET A 74 -4.59 -9.72 5.21
N ALA A 75 -4.40 -8.40 5.07
CA ALA A 75 -4.98 -7.43 6.00
C ALA A 75 -6.51 -7.44 5.93
N ARG A 76 -7.07 -7.49 4.72
CA ARG A 76 -8.51 -7.62 4.50
C ARG A 76 -9.07 -8.88 5.15
N ALA A 77 -8.45 -10.03 4.91
CA ALA A 77 -8.87 -11.31 5.48
C ALA A 77 -8.86 -11.25 7.01
N ARG A 78 -7.79 -10.72 7.61
CA ARG A 78 -7.69 -10.56 9.06
C ARG A 78 -8.79 -9.68 9.66
N LEU A 79 -9.14 -8.58 9.00
CA LEU A 79 -10.23 -7.71 9.47
C LEU A 79 -11.60 -8.40 9.35
N ALA A 80 -11.77 -9.23 8.34
CA ALA A 80 -13.01 -9.97 8.11
C ALA A 80 -13.22 -11.15 9.09
N GLU A 81 -12.19 -11.60 9.79
CA GLU A 81 -12.28 -12.66 10.81
C GLU A 81 -12.98 -12.20 12.11
N LEU A 82 -13.01 -10.90 12.40
CA LEU A 82 -13.49 -10.35 13.69
C LEU A 82 -14.57 -9.26 13.56
N PRO A 83 -15.64 -9.46 12.75
CA PRO A 83 -16.59 -8.40 12.42
C PRO A 83 -17.45 -7.96 13.61
N SER A 84 -17.82 -8.88 14.51
CA SER A 84 -18.65 -8.59 15.69
C SER A 84 -17.93 -7.75 16.74
N ARG A 85 -16.61 -7.87 16.82
CA ARG A 85 -15.79 -7.18 17.84
C ARG A 85 -15.36 -5.78 17.42
N PHE A 86 -15.29 -5.54 16.11
CA PHE A 86 -14.88 -4.25 15.55
C PHE A 86 -15.86 -3.77 14.47
N PRO A 87 -17.06 -3.28 14.84
CA PRO A 87 -18.05 -2.79 13.87
C PRO A 87 -17.50 -1.67 12.97
N GLY A 88 -16.55 -0.87 13.48
CA GLY A 88 -15.87 0.17 12.71
C GLY A 88 -14.98 -0.35 11.57
N ALA A 89 -14.65 -1.65 11.57
CA ALA A 89 -13.80 -2.26 10.55
C ALA A 89 -14.45 -2.34 9.17
N ILE A 90 -15.79 -2.35 9.09
CA ILE A 90 -16.54 -2.50 7.81
C ILE A 90 -16.13 -1.42 6.81
N ARG A 91 -16.14 -0.15 7.22
CA ARG A 91 -15.70 0.97 6.36
C ARG A 91 -14.23 0.87 5.96
N SER A 92 -13.40 0.30 6.82
CA SER A 92 -11.98 0.10 6.52
C SER A 92 -11.77 -1.05 5.54
N ILE A 93 -12.56 -2.12 5.64
CA ILE A 93 -12.59 -3.22 4.66
C ILE A 93 -13.00 -2.69 3.29
N GLU A 94 -14.04 -1.86 3.19
CA GLU A 94 -14.46 -1.24 1.92
C GLU A 94 -13.35 -0.39 1.29
N ARG A 95 -12.61 0.37 2.10
CA ARG A 95 -11.46 1.15 1.61
C ARG A 95 -10.31 0.27 1.15
N ILE A 96 -10.04 -0.83 1.88
CA ILE A 96 -9.05 -1.82 1.48
C ILE A 96 -9.46 -2.51 0.18
N ASP A 97 -10.75 -2.77 -0.01
CA ASP A 97 -11.29 -3.37 -1.23
C ASP A 97 -11.12 -2.43 -2.44
N ASP A 98 -11.39 -1.13 -2.30
CA ASP A 98 -11.12 -0.16 -3.36
C ASP A 98 -9.61 -0.02 -3.65
N MET A 99 -8.76 -0.08 -2.61
CA MET A 99 -7.29 -0.13 -2.78
C MET A 99 -6.86 -1.41 -3.51
N LEU A 100 -7.44 -2.56 -3.19
CA LEU A 100 -7.13 -3.84 -3.84
C LEU A 100 -7.54 -3.84 -5.31
N LEU A 101 -8.70 -3.30 -5.66
CA LEU A 101 -9.11 -3.12 -7.05
C LEU A 101 -8.07 -2.31 -7.82
N PHE A 102 -7.65 -1.17 -7.26
CA PHE A 102 -6.63 -0.32 -7.87
C PHE A 102 -5.27 -1.02 -7.99
N LEU A 103 -4.78 -1.68 -6.94
CA LEU A 103 -3.49 -2.37 -6.95
C LEU A 103 -3.47 -3.55 -7.94
N ARG A 104 -4.56 -4.32 -8.03
CA ARG A 104 -4.70 -5.42 -9.00
C ARG A 104 -4.72 -4.89 -10.43
N ALA A 105 -5.48 -3.83 -10.70
CA ALA A 105 -5.49 -3.17 -12.02
C ALA A 105 -4.08 -2.74 -12.45
N ARG A 106 -3.31 -2.17 -11.51
CA ARG A 106 -1.91 -1.77 -11.77
C ARG A 106 -0.98 -2.96 -11.96
N ALA A 107 -1.15 -4.02 -11.16
CA ALA A 107 -0.36 -5.25 -11.31
C ALA A 107 -0.61 -5.93 -12.66
N ALA A 108 -1.83 -5.84 -13.19
CA ALA A 108 -2.23 -6.40 -14.48
C ALA A 108 -1.80 -5.56 -15.70
N LEU A 109 -1.17 -4.40 -15.51
CA LEU A 109 -0.69 -3.58 -16.63
C LEU A 109 0.36 -4.35 -17.45
N PRO A 110 0.20 -4.47 -18.78
CA PRO A 110 1.10 -5.24 -19.62
C PRO A 110 2.54 -4.72 -19.59
N ASP A 111 3.53 -5.56 -19.86
CA ASP A 111 4.93 -5.11 -19.93
C ASP A 111 5.15 -4.10 -21.07
N SER A 112 4.40 -4.22 -22.16
CA SER A 112 4.39 -3.26 -23.27
C SER A 112 3.79 -1.92 -22.85
N ARG A 113 4.63 -0.89 -22.73
CA ARG A 113 4.25 0.44 -22.22
C ARG A 113 3.04 1.07 -22.92
N TRP A 114 2.98 1.00 -24.25
CA TRP A 114 1.86 1.58 -25.02
C TRP A 114 0.52 0.88 -24.73
N ARG A 115 0.55 -0.42 -24.44
CA ARG A 115 -0.65 -1.20 -24.07
C ARG A 115 -1.15 -0.90 -22.65
N ARG A 116 -0.39 -0.15 -21.84
CA ARG A 116 -0.81 0.24 -20.48
C ARG A 116 -1.78 1.42 -20.48
N LEU A 117 -1.76 2.25 -21.53
CA LEU A 117 -2.51 3.49 -21.54
C LEU A 117 -4.01 3.29 -21.30
N PRO A 118 -4.72 2.36 -21.97
CA PRO A 118 -6.16 2.19 -21.75
C PRO A 118 -6.50 1.80 -20.31
N GLY A 119 -5.79 0.82 -19.74
CA GLY A 119 -5.99 0.37 -18.36
C GLY A 119 -5.64 1.45 -17.33
N ALA A 120 -4.53 2.17 -17.55
CA ALA A 120 -4.15 3.27 -16.66
C ALA A 120 -5.10 4.48 -16.78
N MET A 121 -5.67 4.74 -17.97
CA MET A 121 -6.71 5.76 -18.15
C MET A 121 -7.99 5.42 -17.41
N HIS A 122 -8.41 4.16 -17.45
CA HIS A 122 -9.59 3.70 -16.71
C HIS A 122 -9.46 4.02 -15.20
N GLU A 123 -8.33 3.67 -14.60
CA GLU A 123 -8.08 3.93 -13.18
C GLU A 123 -7.88 5.43 -12.85
N LEU A 124 -7.43 6.22 -13.83
CA LEU A 124 -7.35 7.68 -13.70
C LEU A 124 -8.72 8.32 -13.72
N ALA A 125 -9.59 7.93 -14.67
CA ALA A 125 -10.96 8.41 -14.76
C ALA A 125 -11.78 8.03 -13.52
N ALA A 126 -11.50 6.85 -12.92
CA ALA A 126 -12.06 6.44 -11.64
C ALA A 126 -11.48 7.20 -10.42
N LEU A 127 -10.57 8.16 -10.63
CA LEU A 127 -9.87 8.95 -9.62
C LEU A 127 -9.07 8.15 -8.59
N ARG A 128 -8.86 6.85 -8.82
CA ARG A 128 -8.14 5.97 -7.89
C ARG A 128 -6.67 6.33 -7.76
N TYR A 129 -6.05 6.87 -8.81
CA TYR A 129 -4.70 7.45 -8.71
C TYR A 129 -4.61 8.60 -7.69
N HIS A 130 -5.65 9.43 -7.59
CA HIS A 130 -5.68 10.56 -6.66
C HIS A 130 -6.03 10.11 -5.25
N ARG A 131 -6.90 9.11 -5.11
CA ARG A 131 -7.35 8.58 -3.83
C ARG A 131 -6.30 7.73 -3.13
N HIS A 132 -5.63 6.86 -3.88
CA HIS A 132 -4.79 5.78 -3.33
C HIS A 132 -3.30 5.96 -3.62
N ALA A 133 -2.92 6.99 -4.39
CA ALA A 133 -1.54 7.24 -4.77
C ALA A 133 -1.25 8.75 -4.93
N TYR A 134 -0.16 9.09 -5.62
CA TYR A 134 0.28 10.47 -5.84
C TYR A 134 -0.29 11.09 -7.12
N GLY A 135 -1.54 10.74 -7.48
CA GLY A 135 -2.24 11.26 -8.65
C GLY A 135 -1.44 11.08 -9.94
N TRP A 136 -1.30 12.19 -10.69
CA TRP A 136 -0.60 12.23 -11.98
C TRP A 136 0.84 11.70 -11.94
N LYS A 137 1.53 11.86 -10.80
CA LYS A 137 2.92 11.39 -10.63
C LYS A 137 2.99 9.86 -10.67
N SER A 138 2.01 9.18 -10.07
CA SER A 138 1.90 7.73 -10.08
C SER A 138 1.42 7.21 -11.43
N PHE A 139 0.43 7.89 -12.03
CA PHE A 139 -0.04 7.57 -13.37
C PHE A 139 1.10 7.56 -14.41
N ARG A 140 1.90 8.64 -14.47
CA ARG A 140 3.06 8.72 -15.36
C ARG A 140 4.09 7.62 -15.08
N ARG A 141 4.27 7.26 -13.80
CA ARG A 141 5.23 6.21 -13.41
C ARG A 141 4.81 4.85 -13.95
N ASP A 142 3.52 4.55 -13.95
CA ASP A 142 3.02 3.26 -14.44
C ASP A 142 3.14 3.14 -15.97
N LEU A 143 3.01 4.25 -16.71
CA LEU A 143 3.30 4.25 -18.15
C LEU A 143 4.79 4.05 -18.48
N LEU A 144 5.68 4.60 -17.65
CA LEU A 144 7.12 4.62 -17.91
C LEU A 144 7.89 3.43 -17.33
N ARG A 145 7.25 2.63 -16.47
CA ARG A 145 7.91 1.53 -15.78
C ARG A 145 8.51 0.51 -16.75
#